data_AF-A0A7J4K4Z9-F1
#
_entry.id   AF-A0A7J4K4Z9-F1
#
_cell.length_a   1.000
_cell.length_b   1.000
_cell.length_c   1.000
_cell.angle_alpha   90.00
_cell.angle_beta   90.00
_cell.angle_gamma   90.00
#
_symmetry.space_group_name_H-M   'P 1'
#
loop_
_entity.id
_entity.type
_entity.pdbx_description
1 polymer ?
#
loop_
_entity_poly.entity_id
_entity_poly.type
_entity_poly.pdbx_seq_one_letter_code
_entity_poly.pdbx_strand_id
1 'polypeptide(L)'
;MKGNEKLSEQIYKVVKEKIKPIQITVSYILNIRSYAENGVDTVRNILTDAEKQGTEIMYLGAPKYKISTTSTDVKKADTLLKKIIEKIEESSKRLSIEFSYAKNG
;
A
#
# COMPACT_ATOMS: atom_id res chain seq x y z
N MET A 1 34.53 9.70 30.62
CA MET A 1 33.13 10.18 30.44
C MET A 1 32.29 9.19 29.62
N LYS A 2 32.13 7.92 30.05
CA LYS A 2 31.39 6.87 29.29
C LYS A 2 29.91 6.71 29.66
N GLY A 3 29.38 7.53 30.57
CA GLY A 3 28.02 7.38 31.11
C GLY A 3 26.92 8.10 30.32
N ASN A 4 27.26 9.12 29.53
CA ASN A 4 26.26 10.01 28.92
C ASN A 4 25.73 9.51 27.56
N GLU A 5 26.58 8.84 26.75
CA GLU A 5 26.17 8.31 25.45
C GLU A 5 25.10 7.22 25.58
N LYS A 6 25.28 6.27 26.52
CA LYS A 6 24.34 5.17 26.74
C LYS A 6 22.97 5.68 27.20
N LEU A 7 22.95 6.74 28.03
CA LEU A 7 21.73 7.39 28.48
C LEU A 7 21.05 8.15 27.33
N SER A 8 21.82 8.85 26.48
CA SER A 8 21.27 9.54 25.31
C SER A 8 20.63 8.58 24.30
N GLU A 9 21.23 7.40 24.07
CA GLU A 9 20.68 6.38 23.18
C GLU A 9 19.38 5.77 23.74
N GLN A 10 19.32 5.53 25.04
CA GLN A 10 18.11 5.02 25.70
C GLN A 10 16.98 6.04 25.67
N ILE A 11 17.28 7.32 25.92
CA ILE A 11 16.29 8.40 25.81
C ILE A 11 15.82 8.55 24.36
N TYR A 12 16.73 8.54 23.39
CA TYR A 12 16.37 8.63 21.97
C TYR A 12 15.48 7.46 21.52
N LYS A 13 15.77 6.22 21.96
CA LYS A 13 14.91 5.06 21.69
C LYS A 13 13.51 5.23 22.29
N VAL A 14 13.41 5.60 23.56
CA VAL A 14 12.12 5.78 24.24
C VAL A 14 11.29 6.90 23.61
N VAL A 15 11.93 8.00 23.20
CA VAL A 15 11.27 9.11 22.50
C VAL A 15 10.79 8.67 21.11
N LYS A 16 11.61 7.93 20.35
CA LYS A 16 11.25 7.43 19.01
C LYS A 16 10.14 6.38 19.05
N GLU A 17 10.08 5.55 20.09
CA GLU A 17 9.03 4.55 20.29
C GLU A 17 7.69 5.16 20.73
N LYS A 18 7.72 6.25 21.52
CA LYS A 18 6.51 6.91 22.01
C LYS A 18 5.94 7.95 21.05
N ILE A 19 6.75 8.62 20.25
CA ILE A 19 6.29 9.55 19.23
C ILE A 19 6.03 8.75 17.96
N LYS A 20 4.90 8.05 17.88
CA LYS A 20 4.38 7.66 16.56
C LYS A 20 4.19 8.97 15.77
N PRO A 21 4.89 9.18 14.65
CA PRO A 21 4.55 10.30 13.77
C PRO A 21 3.06 10.19 13.47
N ILE A 22 2.34 11.32 13.40
CA ILE A 22 0.94 11.30 12.98
C ILE A 22 0.92 10.74 11.56
N GLN A 23 0.64 9.44 11.46
CA GLN A 23 0.65 8.68 10.25
C GLN A 23 -0.79 8.34 9.94
N ILE A 24 -1.22 8.76 8.75
CA ILE A 24 -2.57 8.56 8.27
C ILE A 24 -2.47 7.55 7.13
N THR A 25 -3.33 6.53 7.21
CA THR A 25 -3.45 5.51 6.18
C THR A 25 -4.58 5.87 5.24
N VAL A 26 -4.30 5.91 3.94
CA VAL A 26 -5.31 6.00 2.89
C VAL A 26 -5.45 4.61 2.28
N SER A 27 -6.68 4.17 2.02
CA SER A 27 -6.93 2.84 1.46
C SER A 27 -8.06 2.80 0.44
N TYR A 28 -7.97 1.84 -0.47
CA TYR A 28 -8.95 1.54 -1.51
C TYR A 28 -9.20 0.03 -1.57
N ILE A 29 -10.41 -0.34 -1.97
CA ILE A 29 -10.74 -1.72 -2.34
C ILE A 29 -10.66 -1.84 -3.85
N LEU A 30 -9.82 -2.72 -4.34
CA LEU A 30 -9.69 -3.13 -5.73
C LEU A 30 -10.52 -4.39 -5.96
N ASN A 31 -11.33 -4.40 -7.01
CA ASN A 31 -11.94 -5.61 -7.56
C ASN A 31 -11.17 -5.96 -8.84
N ILE A 32 -10.47 -7.08 -8.83
CA ILE A 32 -9.63 -7.54 -9.95
C ILE A 32 -10.04 -8.97 -10.29
N ARG A 33 -10.54 -9.17 -11.51
CA ARG A 33 -11.03 -10.47 -11.99
C ARG A 33 -10.46 -10.78 -13.36
N SER A 34 -9.90 -11.99 -13.51
CA SER A 34 -9.45 -12.54 -14.78
C SER A 34 -10.15 -13.86 -15.03
N TYR A 35 -10.52 -14.12 -16.28
CA TYR A 35 -11.11 -15.38 -16.75
C TYR A 35 -10.10 -16.28 -17.48
N ALA A 36 -8.85 -15.84 -17.59
CA ALA A 36 -7.79 -16.64 -18.20
C ALA A 36 -7.31 -17.74 -17.24
N GLU A 37 -6.81 -18.85 -17.80
CA GLU A 37 -6.28 -19.97 -17.01
C GLU A 37 -5.13 -19.55 -16.08
N ASN A 38 -4.29 -18.61 -16.53
CA ASN A 38 -3.19 -18.01 -15.76
C ASN A 38 -3.59 -16.70 -15.05
N GLY A 39 -4.89 -16.46 -14.86
CA GLY A 39 -5.41 -15.20 -14.34
C GLY A 39 -4.92 -14.87 -12.93
N VAL A 40 -4.80 -15.88 -12.06
CA VAL A 40 -4.34 -15.71 -10.67
C VAL A 40 -2.90 -15.21 -10.62
N ASP A 41 -2.00 -15.80 -11.39
CA ASP A 41 -0.59 -15.40 -11.43
C ASP A 41 -0.43 -14.00 -12.04
N THR A 42 -1.24 -13.69 -13.04
CA THR A 42 -1.28 -12.37 -13.66
C THR A 42 -1.71 -11.29 -12.66
N VAL A 43 -2.80 -11.53 -11.90
CA VAL A 43 -3.26 -10.62 -10.84
C VAL A 43 -2.20 -10.46 -9.76
N ARG A 44 -1.56 -11.57 -9.34
CA ARG A 44 -0.48 -11.52 -8.35
C ARG A 44 0.67 -10.62 -8.82
N ASN A 45 1.13 -10.76 -10.06
CA ASN A 45 2.21 -9.95 -10.60
C ASN A 45 1.89 -8.46 -10.58
N ILE A 46 0.67 -8.07 -11.00
CA ILE A 46 0.22 -6.67 -10.99
C ILE A 46 0.25 -6.10 -9.56
N LEU A 47 -0.26 -6.86 -8.59
CA LEU A 47 -0.30 -6.45 -7.19
C LEU A 47 1.10 -6.37 -6.56
N THR A 48 1.98 -7.33 -6.86
CA THR A 48 3.38 -7.30 -6.39
C THR A 48 4.14 -6.09 -6.94
N ASP A 49 3.87 -5.66 -8.18
CA ASP A 49 4.47 -4.44 -8.73
C ASP A 49 3.93 -3.16 -8.08
N ALA A 50 2.70 -3.19 -7.56
CA ALA A 50 2.16 -2.11 -6.73
C ALA A 50 2.84 -2.08 -5.34
N GLU A 51 3.08 -3.23 -4.71
CA GLU A 51 3.77 -3.30 -3.41
C GLU A 51 5.17 -2.70 -3.47
N LYS A 52 5.92 -2.98 -4.55
CA LYS A 52 7.25 -2.39 -4.79
C LYS A 52 7.25 -0.85 -4.85
N GLN A 53 6.10 -0.22 -5.08
CA GLN A 53 5.94 1.23 -5.08
C GLN A 53 5.61 1.82 -3.70
N GLY A 54 5.75 1.03 -2.62
CA GLY A 54 5.51 1.48 -1.25
C GLY A 54 4.04 1.44 -0.84
N THR A 55 3.28 0.50 -1.42
CA THR A 55 1.91 0.22 -0.99
C THR A 55 1.85 -1.12 -0.27
N GLU A 56 0.83 -1.27 0.57
CA GLU A 56 0.51 -2.51 1.24
C GLU A 56 -0.71 -3.13 0.56
N ILE A 57 -0.64 -4.42 0.23
CA ILE A 57 -1.75 -5.17 -0.36
C ILE A 57 -2.24 -6.20 0.65
N MET A 58 -3.55 -6.19 0.91
CA MET A 58 -4.21 -7.21 1.72
C MET A 58 -5.28 -7.93 0.91
N TYR A 59 -5.22 -9.26 0.88
CA TYR A 59 -6.25 -10.08 0.24
C TYR A 59 -7.54 -10.10 1.07
N LEU A 60 -8.68 -9.79 0.45
CA LEU A 60 -9.98 -9.77 1.10
C LEU A 60 -10.91 -10.90 0.62
N GLY A 61 -10.38 -11.85 -0.14
CA GLY A 61 -11.17 -12.86 -0.86
C GLY A 61 -11.45 -12.41 -2.29
N ALA A 62 -11.22 -13.29 -3.26
CA ALA A 62 -11.37 -12.95 -4.67
C ALA A 62 -12.82 -12.50 -4.96
N PRO A 63 -13.01 -11.47 -5.80
CA PRO A 63 -12.00 -10.71 -6.55
C PRO A 63 -11.42 -9.48 -5.80
N LYS A 64 -11.62 -9.38 -4.48
CA LYS A 64 -11.34 -8.17 -3.68
C LYS A 64 -9.95 -8.17 -3.05
N TYR A 65 -9.28 -7.03 -3.16
CA TYR A 65 -7.99 -6.72 -2.57
C TYR A 65 -8.02 -5.32 -1.97
N LYS A 66 -7.43 -5.12 -0.80
CA LYS A 66 -7.23 -3.78 -0.25
C LYS A 66 -5.84 -3.31 -0.63
N ILE A 67 -5.73 -2.07 -1.11
CA ILE A 67 -4.45 -1.37 -1.28
C ILE A 67 -4.41 -0.19 -0.30
N SER A 68 -3.30 -0.04 0.42
CA SER A 68 -3.09 1.06 1.37
C SER A 68 -1.71 1.70 1.25
N THR A 69 -1.63 2.96 1.65
CA THR A 69 -0.35 3.64 1.88
C THR A 69 -0.46 4.52 3.12
N THR A 70 0.66 4.68 3.82
CA THR A 70 0.73 5.44 5.08
C THR A 70 1.67 6.62 4.91
N SER A 71 1.20 7.82 5.26
CA SER A 71 1.95 9.07 5.13
C SER A 71 1.57 10.05 6.23
N THR A 72 2.41 11.06 6.46
CA THR A 72 2.09 12.21 7.31
C THR A 72 1.20 13.24 6.60
N ASP A 73 1.01 13.11 5.29
CA ASP A 73 0.20 14.00 4.46
C ASP A 73 -0.80 13.18 3.63
N VAL A 74 -2.08 13.33 3.97
CA VAL A 74 -3.21 12.61 3.34
C VAL A 74 -3.29 12.91 1.85
N LYS A 75 -3.10 14.16 1.43
CA LYS A 75 -3.22 14.54 0.01
C LYS A 75 -2.11 13.88 -0.80
N LYS A 76 -0.89 13.85 -0.27
CA LYS A 76 0.24 13.15 -0.90
C LYS A 76 0.01 11.64 -0.96
N ALA A 77 -0.47 11.03 0.12
CA ALA A 77 -0.84 9.61 0.14
C ALA A 77 -1.91 9.27 -0.90
N ASP A 78 -3.02 10.01 -0.91
CA ASP A 78 -4.13 9.81 -1.85
C ASP A 78 -3.67 9.99 -3.30
N THR A 79 -2.86 11.00 -3.58
CA THR A 79 -2.30 11.26 -4.92
C THR A 79 -1.37 10.12 -5.37
N LEU A 80 -0.45 9.68 -4.51
CA LEU A 80 0.45 8.56 -4.83
C LEU A 80 -0.35 7.28 -5.08
N LEU A 81 -1.32 6.99 -4.21
CA LEU A 81 -2.12 5.79 -4.27
C LEU A 81 -2.98 5.74 -5.53
N LYS A 82 -3.61 6.87 -5.91
CA LYS A 82 -4.36 6.99 -7.16
C LYS A 82 -3.49 6.75 -8.39
N LYS A 83 -2.28 7.33 -8.44
CA LYS A 83 -1.34 7.08 -9.56
C LYS A 83 -0.97 5.61 -9.70
N ILE A 84 -0.83 4.89 -8.59
CA ILE A 84 -0.55 3.45 -8.60
C ILE A 84 -1.78 2.67 -9.08
N ILE A 85 -2.97 3.04 -8.61
CA ILE A 85 -4.25 2.46 -9.05
C ILE A 85 -4.47 2.67 -10.56
N GLU A 86 -4.15 3.85 -11.10
CA GLU A 86 -4.23 4.14 -12.53
C GLU A 86 -3.32 3.22 -13.35
N LYS A 87 -2.07 2.99 -12.91
CA LYS A 87 -1.17 2.02 -13.56
C LYS A 87 -1.69 0.58 -13.51
N ILE A 88 -2.33 0.19 -12.41
CA ILE A 88 -2.99 -1.12 -12.27
C ILE A 88 -4.15 -1.21 -13.27
N GLU A 89 -4.95 -0.16 -13.40
CA GLU A 89 -6.06 -0.10 -14.37
C GLU A 89 -5.57 -0.22 -15.81
N GLU A 90 -4.51 0.50 -16.18
CA GLU A 90 -3.87 0.42 -17.50
C GLU A 90 -3.33 -0.98 -17.80
N SER A 91 -2.65 -1.59 -16.82
CA SER A 91 -2.13 -2.97 -16.94
C SER A 91 -3.27 -3.98 -17.07
N SER A 92 -4.35 -3.79 -16.31
CA SER A 92 -5.53 -4.66 -16.35
C SER A 92 -6.22 -4.59 -17.72
N LYS A 93 -6.38 -3.40 -18.30
CA LYS A 93 -6.93 -3.22 -19.66
C LYS A 93 -6.10 -3.95 -20.71
N ARG A 94 -4.77 -3.84 -20.65
CA ARG A 94 -3.85 -4.53 -21.58
C ARG A 94 -3.92 -6.05 -21.49
N LEU A 95 -4.27 -6.58 -20.32
CA LEU A 95 -4.32 -8.02 -20.04
C LEU A 95 -5.76 -8.56 -20.04
N SER A 96 -6.73 -7.77 -20.50
CA SER A 96 -8.17 -8.12 -20.52
C SER A 96 -8.71 -8.57 -19.16
N ILE A 97 -8.23 -7.92 -18.10
CA ILE A 97 -8.66 -8.13 -16.71
C ILE A 97 -9.75 -7.11 -16.39
N GLU A 98 -10.86 -7.58 -15.81
CA GLU A 98 -11.90 -6.72 -15.25
C GLU A 98 -11.37 -6.04 -13.98
N PHE A 99 -11.41 -4.71 -13.97
CA PHE A 99 -10.88 -3.90 -12.88
C PHE A 99 -11.88 -2.81 -12.47
N SER A 100 -12.11 -2.67 -11.17
CA SER A 100 -12.77 -1.49 -10.58
C SER A 100 -12.24 -1.23 -9.18
N TYR A 101 -12.39 0.00 -8.68
CA TYR A 101 -11.94 0.36 -7.33
C TYR A 101 -12.90 1.32 -6.63
N ALA A 102 -12.92 1.26 -5.30
CA ALA A 102 -13.70 2.15 -4.45
C ALA A 102 -12.86 2.63 -3.27
N LYS A 103 -13.05 3.88 -2.85
CA LYS A 103 -12.37 4.42 -1.66
C LYS A 103 -12.89 3.69 -0.42
N ASN A 104 -11.96 3.17 0.38
CA ASN A 104 -12.29 2.50 1.63
C ASN A 104 -12.28 3.57 2.73
N GLY A 105 -13.47 3.95 3.17
CA GLY A 105 -13.72 5.00 4.17
C GLY A 105 -13.31 4.60 5.58
#